data_AF-A0A1B8FBS8-F1
#
_entry.id   AF-A0A1B8FBS8-F1
#
_cell.length_a   1.000
_cell.length_b   1.000
_cell.length_c   1.000
_cell.angle_alpha   90.00
_cell.angle_beta   90.00
_cell.angle_gamma   90.00
#
_symmetry.space_group_name_H-M   'P 1'
#
loop_
_entity.id
_entity.type
_entity.pdbx_description
1 polymer ?
#
loop_
_entity_poly.entity_id
_entity_poly.type
_entity_poly.pdbx_seq_one_letter_code
_entity_poly.pdbx_strand_id
1 'polypeptide(L)'
;MEDDIETSFQAAIDNGKINGAVICATDAEGKFVYEKALGKRTLLSGEKLPQQLDDVLFLASATKLLTTIATLYKKIAPLQEGHLRPVEEAYGFPLAFHPGEGWMYGGGLDWAGRIVERVTGRTLGEHMQQRIFDPFGINSAQFYPVTREDLRARLDYVKILRSVLANDGKVLKPASVNDMFEHHLSHEATAGHKAVLASPMGAFFSMGVEPSTKVSHGLGGLLTLEDVDGWYGERTMTWGGGLTLTWFIDRKNGLCGVGAVQGTIRLDGKVAAELKQTFRHDIYRKHASWKSEQR
;
A
#
# COMPACT_ATOMS: atom_id res chain seq x y z
N MET A 1 -25.70 -0.27 -15.30
CA MET A 1 -25.06 -1.28 -14.44
C MET A 1 -23.81 -0.62 -13.92
N GLU A 2 -23.71 -0.45 -12.61
CA GLU A 2 -22.47 0.03 -11.99
C GLU A 2 -21.36 -0.99 -12.22
N ASP A 3 -20.17 -0.53 -12.57
CA ASP A 3 -18.99 -1.38 -12.77
C ASP A 3 -18.62 -2.08 -11.45
N ASP A 4 -18.71 -3.41 -11.41
CA ASP A 4 -18.30 -4.26 -10.28
C ASP A 4 -16.92 -4.91 -10.53
N ILE A 5 -16.25 -5.33 -9.45
CA ILE A 5 -14.90 -5.90 -9.53
C ILE A 5 -14.84 -7.10 -10.49
N GLU A 6 -15.75 -8.05 -10.37
CA GLU A 6 -15.71 -9.27 -11.16
C GLU A 6 -15.88 -8.98 -12.66
N THR A 7 -16.88 -8.17 -13.02
CA THR A 7 -17.20 -7.87 -14.42
C THR A 7 -16.13 -6.99 -15.06
N SER A 8 -15.72 -5.89 -14.42
CA SER A 8 -14.78 -4.95 -15.02
C SER A 8 -13.38 -5.53 -15.17
N PHE A 9 -12.91 -6.32 -14.19
CA PHE A 9 -11.61 -6.98 -14.29
C PHE A 9 -11.64 -8.11 -15.32
N GLN A 10 -12.71 -8.90 -15.39
CA GLN A 10 -12.83 -9.93 -16.42
C GLN A 10 -12.85 -9.31 -17.82
N ALA A 11 -13.58 -8.22 -18.02
CA ALA A 11 -13.56 -7.48 -19.28
C ALA A 11 -12.15 -6.97 -19.65
N ALA A 12 -11.38 -6.45 -18.69
CA ALA A 12 -10.01 -6.02 -18.94
C ALA A 12 -9.08 -7.19 -19.29
N ILE A 13 -9.29 -8.37 -18.71
CA ILE A 13 -8.56 -9.61 -19.03
C ILE A 13 -8.91 -10.08 -20.44
N ASP A 14 -10.20 -10.16 -20.78
CA ASP A 14 -10.68 -10.65 -22.08
C ASP A 14 -10.21 -9.74 -23.22
N ASN A 15 -10.09 -8.43 -22.96
CA ASN A 15 -9.54 -7.45 -23.88
C ASN A 15 -8.00 -7.40 -23.90
N GLY A 16 -7.32 -8.28 -23.16
CA GLY A 16 -5.86 -8.37 -23.13
C GLY A 16 -5.16 -7.13 -22.55
N LYS A 17 -5.88 -6.31 -21.78
CA LYS A 17 -5.34 -5.08 -21.15
C LYS A 17 -4.55 -5.40 -19.89
N ILE A 18 -4.98 -6.44 -19.17
CA ILE A 18 -4.31 -6.98 -17.98
C ILE A 18 -4.24 -8.50 -18.09
N ASN A 19 -3.31 -9.12 -17.38
CA ASN A 19 -3.23 -10.58 -17.26
C ASN A 19 -4.13 -11.10 -16.14
N GLY A 20 -4.35 -10.30 -15.11
CA GLY A 20 -5.11 -10.70 -13.92
C GLY A 20 -5.12 -9.64 -12.83
N ALA A 21 -5.60 -10.02 -11.65
CA ALA A 21 -5.55 -9.20 -10.46
C ALA A 21 -5.60 -10.06 -9.19
N VAL A 22 -5.11 -9.49 -8.09
CA VAL A 22 -5.32 -10.04 -6.75
C VAL A 22 -5.87 -8.95 -5.85
N ILE A 23 -6.98 -9.25 -5.17
CA ILE A 23 -7.75 -8.31 -4.36
C ILE A 23 -8.07 -8.97 -3.03
N CYS A 24 -7.76 -8.27 -1.94
CA CYS A 24 -8.07 -8.69 -0.58
C CYS A 24 -8.61 -7.51 0.21
N ALA A 25 -9.69 -7.71 0.95
CA ALA A 25 -10.23 -6.73 1.89
C ALA A 25 -10.90 -7.42 3.07
N THR A 26 -10.88 -6.76 4.22
CA THR A 26 -11.42 -7.31 5.46
C THR A 26 -11.75 -6.22 6.46
N ASP A 27 -12.68 -6.52 7.38
CA ASP A 27 -12.91 -5.70 8.57
C ASP A 27 -11.87 -6.00 9.68
N ALA A 28 -11.95 -5.27 10.79
CA ALA A 28 -11.01 -5.43 11.90
C ALA A 28 -11.10 -6.84 12.53
N GLU A 29 -12.32 -7.35 12.69
CA GLU A 29 -12.60 -8.64 13.32
C GLU A 29 -12.33 -9.84 12.40
N GLY A 30 -12.20 -9.64 11.09
CA GLY A 30 -12.12 -10.69 10.09
C GLY A 30 -13.47 -11.39 9.83
N LYS A 31 -14.60 -10.71 10.08
CA LYS A 31 -15.95 -11.23 9.81
C LYS A 31 -16.35 -10.98 8.36
N PHE A 32 -16.14 -9.76 7.88
CA PHE A 32 -16.13 -9.47 6.45
C PHE A 32 -14.75 -9.85 5.88
N VAL A 33 -14.76 -10.73 4.88
CA VAL A 33 -13.58 -11.12 4.12
C VAL A 33 -13.97 -11.19 2.64
N TYR A 34 -13.24 -10.45 1.82
CA TYR A 34 -13.34 -10.51 0.37
C TYR A 34 -11.96 -10.81 -0.22
N GLU A 35 -11.83 -11.95 -0.88
CA GLU A 35 -10.59 -12.40 -1.50
C GLU A 35 -10.86 -12.86 -2.92
N LYS A 36 -10.15 -12.30 -3.89
CA LYS A 36 -10.30 -12.65 -5.30
C LYS A 36 -8.96 -12.65 -6.01
N ALA A 37 -8.66 -13.75 -6.69
CA ALA A 37 -7.64 -13.82 -7.72
C ALA A 37 -8.34 -14.03 -9.07
N LEU A 38 -7.99 -13.20 -10.04
CA LEU A 38 -8.60 -13.18 -11.38
C LEU A 38 -7.50 -13.32 -12.43
N GLY A 39 -7.82 -13.99 -13.54
CA GLY A 39 -6.92 -14.10 -14.68
C GLY A 39 -5.82 -15.14 -14.52
N LYS A 40 -4.68 -14.90 -15.17
CA LYS A 40 -3.59 -15.88 -15.31
C LYS A 40 -2.22 -15.21 -15.11
N ARG A 41 -1.28 -15.96 -14.55
CA ARG A 41 0.15 -15.66 -14.59
C ARG A 41 0.84 -16.46 -15.67
N THR A 42 1.97 -15.97 -16.16
CA THR A 42 2.83 -16.70 -17.11
C THR A 42 4.18 -16.92 -16.45
N LEU A 43 4.59 -18.19 -16.33
CA LEU A 43 5.91 -18.55 -15.85
C LEU A 43 6.97 -18.22 -16.91
N LEU A 44 8.25 -18.17 -16.52
CA LEU A 44 9.34 -17.93 -17.46
C LEU A 44 9.43 -19.00 -18.56
N SER A 45 8.97 -20.22 -18.28
CA SER A 45 8.83 -21.31 -19.27
C SER A 45 7.80 -21.02 -20.36
N GLY A 46 6.98 -19.97 -20.22
CA GLY A 46 5.84 -19.66 -21.07
C GLY A 46 4.54 -20.36 -20.64
N GLU A 47 4.60 -21.25 -19.64
CA GLU A 47 3.42 -21.91 -19.08
C GLU A 47 2.48 -20.88 -18.44
N LYS A 48 1.18 -20.97 -18.78
CA LYS A 48 0.15 -20.11 -18.21
C LYS A 48 -0.59 -20.85 -17.10
N LEU A 49 -0.60 -20.26 -15.91
CA LEU A 49 -1.30 -20.79 -14.74
C LEU A 49 -2.36 -19.81 -14.27
N PRO A 50 -3.48 -20.26 -13.69
CA PRO A 50 -4.43 -19.35 -13.04
C PRO A 50 -3.75 -18.53 -11.96
N GLN A 51 -4.07 -17.24 -11.90
CA GLN A 51 -3.66 -16.37 -10.80
C GLN A 51 -4.17 -16.94 -9.48
N GLN A 52 -3.36 -16.93 -8.43
CA GLN A 52 -3.76 -17.35 -7.08
C GLN A 52 -3.64 -16.18 -6.09
N LEU A 53 -4.28 -16.34 -4.94
CA LEU A 53 -4.12 -15.44 -3.78
C LEU A 53 -2.71 -15.55 -3.15
N ASP A 54 -1.94 -16.55 -3.57
CA ASP A 54 -0.66 -16.94 -3.01
C ASP A 54 0.52 -16.61 -3.97
N ASP A 55 0.22 -15.85 -5.03
CA ASP A 55 1.21 -15.28 -5.93
C ASP A 55 2.07 -14.23 -5.22
N VAL A 56 3.39 -14.34 -5.39
CA VAL A 56 4.34 -13.31 -4.92
C VAL A 56 4.16 -12.06 -5.78
N LEU A 57 3.72 -10.97 -5.15
CA LEU A 57 3.50 -9.69 -5.84
C LEU A 57 4.65 -8.71 -5.63
N PHE A 58 4.93 -7.91 -6.66
CA PHE A 58 5.82 -6.77 -6.51
C PHE A 58 5.07 -5.59 -5.88
N LEU A 59 5.44 -5.22 -4.65
CA LEU A 59 4.77 -4.15 -3.89
C LEU A 59 5.10 -2.74 -4.41
N ALA A 60 6.23 -2.57 -5.11
CA ALA A 60 6.74 -1.26 -5.52
C ALA A 60 6.72 -0.26 -4.35
N SER A 61 5.94 0.82 -4.46
CA SER A 61 5.83 1.84 -3.42
C SER A 61 4.93 1.48 -2.24
N ALA A 62 4.20 0.37 -2.26
CA ALA A 62 3.48 -0.10 -1.07
C ALA A 62 4.44 -0.55 0.04
N THR A 63 5.70 -0.87 -0.29
CA THR A 63 6.80 -1.08 0.68
C THR A 63 6.99 0.11 1.63
N LYS A 64 6.59 1.32 1.21
CA LYS A 64 6.66 2.54 2.03
C LYS A 64 5.92 2.40 3.36
N LEU A 65 4.74 1.76 3.38
CA LEU A 65 4.02 1.51 4.62
C LEU A 65 4.82 0.60 5.56
N LEU A 66 5.43 -0.46 5.01
CA LEU A 66 6.26 -1.38 5.79
C LEU A 66 7.49 -0.69 6.36
N THR A 67 8.15 0.16 5.57
CA THR A 67 9.31 0.93 6.04
C THR A 67 8.92 1.96 7.11
N THR A 68 7.75 2.59 6.98
CA THR A 68 7.21 3.46 8.05
C THR A 68 7.01 2.68 9.34
N ILE A 69 6.34 1.52 9.29
CA ILE A 69 6.15 0.65 10.47
C ILE A 69 7.50 0.25 11.08
N ALA A 70 8.47 -0.14 10.25
CA ALA A 70 9.82 -0.48 10.70
C ALA A 70 10.52 0.70 11.40
N THR A 71 10.36 1.92 10.89
CA THR A 71 10.97 3.14 11.46
C THR A 71 10.39 3.51 12.82
N LEU A 72 9.13 3.16 13.08
CA LEU A 72 8.46 3.48 14.34
C LEU A 72 8.90 2.56 15.52
N TYR A 73 9.80 1.61 15.29
CA TYR A 73 10.38 0.76 16.34
C TYR A 73 11.62 1.38 17.03
N LYS A 74 11.61 1.42 18.37
CA LYS A 74 12.60 2.15 19.22
C LYS A 74 13.87 1.38 19.68
N LYS A 75 14.44 0.42 18.94
CA LYS A 75 15.64 -0.32 19.43
C LYS A 75 16.88 -0.11 18.58
N ILE A 76 18.04 0.01 19.23
CA ILE A 76 19.33 0.36 18.60
C ILE A 76 20.37 -0.78 18.71
N ALA A 77 21.17 -1.04 17.67
CA ALA A 77 22.33 -1.94 17.55
C ALA A 77 23.21 -1.58 16.31
N PRO A 78 24.46 -2.08 16.19
CA PRO A 78 25.45 -1.65 15.18
C PRO A 78 25.48 -2.47 13.87
N LEU A 79 25.82 -1.80 12.75
CA LEU A 79 25.71 -2.21 11.33
C LEU A 79 26.49 -3.44 10.84
N GLN A 80 25.94 -4.08 9.80
CA GLN A 80 26.66 -4.83 8.75
C GLN A 80 26.34 -4.26 7.36
N GLU A 81 27.32 -4.27 6.44
CA GLU A 81 27.22 -3.72 5.08
C GLU A 81 26.76 -4.75 4.03
N GLY A 82 26.10 -4.28 2.96
CA GLY A 82 25.62 -5.08 1.83
C GLY A 82 26.21 -4.64 0.48
N HIS A 83 26.02 -5.47 -0.56
CA HIS A 83 26.77 -5.44 -1.82
C HIS A 83 26.06 -4.80 -3.05
N LEU A 84 24.94 -4.08 -2.88
CA LEU A 84 24.25 -3.36 -3.98
C LEU A 84 24.56 -1.85 -3.93
N ARG A 85 24.30 -1.11 -5.03
CA ARG A 85 24.43 0.36 -5.04
C ARG A 85 23.64 0.95 -3.87
N PRO A 86 24.29 1.55 -2.87
CA PRO A 86 23.62 2.01 -1.66
C PRO A 86 22.66 3.17 -1.94
N VAL A 87 21.66 3.34 -1.06
CA VAL A 87 20.69 4.46 -1.12
C VAL A 87 21.40 5.82 -1.15
N GLU A 88 22.48 5.95 -0.38
CA GLU A 88 23.31 7.16 -0.31
C GLU A 88 23.97 7.53 -1.66
N GLU A 89 24.25 6.54 -2.51
CA GLU A 89 24.74 6.80 -3.87
C GLU A 89 23.61 7.02 -4.88
N ALA A 90 22.43 6.43 -4.64
CA ALA A 90 21.28 6.56 -5.53
C ALA A 90 20.58 7.93 -5.41
N TYR A 91 20.60 8.54 -4.22
CA TYR A 91 19.95 9.82 -3.91
C TYR A 91 20.94 10.95 -3.62
N GLY A 92 21.93 11.16 -4.49
CA GLY A 92 22.92 12.24 -4.38
C GLY A 92 22.45 13.64 -4.84
N PHE A 93 21.14 13.88 -4.93
CA PHE A 93 20.57 15.15 -5.40
C PHE A 93 20.35 16.15 -4.25
N PRO A 94 20.38 17.48 -4.50
CA PRO A 94 20.07 18.48 -3.47
C PRO A 94 18.59 18.45 -3.05
N LEU A 95 18.29 19.06 -1.90
CA LEU A 95 16.92 19.25 -1.43
C LEU A 95 16.16 20.22 -2.37
N ALA A 96 14.89 19.93 -2.64
CA ALA A 96 14.03 20.78 -3.45
C ALA A 96 13.46 22.01 -2.70
N PHE A 97 13.45 21.96 -1.37
CA PHE A 97 12.97 23.00 -0.46
C PHE A 97 13.61 22.81 0.92
N HIS A 98 13.52 23.82 1.79
CA HIS A 98 14.00 23.70 3.17
C HIS A 98 13.25 22.60 3.94
N PRO A 99 13.93 21.81 4.80
CA PRO A 99 13.28 20.76 5.57
C PRO A 99 12.08 21.29 6.37
N GLY A 100 10.92 20.67 6.16
CA GLY A 100 9.68 21.07 6.84
C GLY A 100 8.89 22.19 6.15
N GLU A 101 9.36 22.76 5.03
CA GLU A 101 8.67 23.87 4.35
C GLU A 101 7.92 23.45 3.07
N GLY A 102 7.99 22.18 2.68
CA GLY A 102 7.40 21.69 1.44
C GLY A 102 7.04 20.21 1.49
N TRP A 103 6.35 19.75 0.46
CA TRP A 103 6.03 18.34 0.25
C TRP A 103 6.28 17.97 -1.21
N MET A 104 6.98 16.86 -1.43
CA MET A 104 7.15 16.23 -2.72
C MET A 104 7.41 14.74 -2.51
N TYR A 105 6.87 13.89 -3.39
CA TYR A 105 7.15 12.47 -3.36
C TYR A 105 8.60 12.18 -3.74
N GLY A 106 9.30 11.34 -2.96
CA GLY A 106 10.72 11.06 -3.17
C GLY A 106 11.28 9.91 -2.33
N GLY A 107 12.61 9.85 -2.24
CA GLY A 107 13.38 8.79 -1.56
C GLY A 107 13.40 8.87 -0.04
N GLY A 108 12.46 9.59 0.59
CA GLY A 108 12.47 9.80 2.05
C GLY A 108 12.39 8.50 2.85
N LEU A 109 11.64 7.51 2.36
CA LEU A 109 11.53 6.20 3.02
C LEU A 109 12.69 5.26 2.71
N ASP A 110 13.39 5.45 1.59
CA ASP A 110 14.67 4.79 1.33
C ASP A 110 15.72 5.25 2.36
N TRP A 111 15.79 6.56 2.62
CA TRP A 111 16.61 7.13 3.70
C TRP A 111 16.18 6.66 5.09
N ALA A 112 14.89 6.60 5.39
CA ALA A 112 14.38 6.07 6.66
C ALA A 112 14.77 4.59 6.86
N GLY A 113 14.67 3.78 5.80
CA GLY A 113 15.15 2.39 5.78
C GLY A 113 16.64 2.30 6.11
N ARG A 114 17.49 3.13 5.50
CA ARG A 114 18.91 3.18 5.85
C ARG A 114 19.14 3.60 7.29
N ILE A 115 18.38 4.55 7.81
CA ILE A 115 18.46 4.93 9.23
C ILE A 115 18.13 3.73 10.11
N VAL A 116 17.06 2.97 9.81
CA VAL A 116 16.73 1.73 10.52
C VAL A 116 17.90 0.75 10.50
N GLU A 117 18.52 0.51 9.34
CA GLU A 117 19.68 -0.39 9.26
C GLU A 117 20.83 0.11 10.15
N ARG A 118 21.15 1.41 10.04
CA ARG A 118 22.23 2.05 10.79
C ARG A 118 22.02 2.01 12.29
N VAL A 119 20.79 2.24 12.73
CA VAL A 119 20.49 2.22 14.15
C VAL A 119 20.21 0.82 14.65
N THR A 120 19.84 -0.18 13.85
CA THR A 120 19.48 -1.53 14.38
C THR A 120 20.53 -2.60 14.15
N GLY A 121 21.50 -2.33 13.28
CA GLY A 121 22.56 -3.29 13.01
C GLY A 121 22.19 -4.47 12.14
N ARG A 122 21.01 -4.40 11.54
CA ARG A 122 20.42 -5.45 10.70
C ARG A 122 20.12 -4.86 9.35
N THR A 123 20.06 -5.70 8.32
CA THR A 123 19.43 -5.29 7.07
C THR A 123 17.96 -4.94 7.31
N LEU A 124 17.40 -4.08 6.46
CA LEU A 124 15.99 -3.71 6.57
C LEU A 124 15.09 -4.93 6.41
N GLY A 125 15.49 -5.88 5.55
CA GLY A 125 14.83 -7.17 5.37
C GLY A 125 14.76 -7.99 6.66
N GLU A 126 15.88 -8.17 7.37
CA GLU A 126 15.90 -8.90 8.65
C GLU A 126 15.10 -8.19 9.74
N HIS A 127 15.13 -6.85 9.76
CA HIS A 127 14.35 -6.07 10.70
C HIS A 127 12.84 -6.25 10.45
N MET A 128 12.41 -6.14 9.19
CA MET A 128 11.02 -6.37 8.79
C MET A 128 10.60 -7.83 9.05
N GLN A 129 11.48 -8.79 8.78
CA GLN A 129 11.21 -10.20 9.06
C GLN A 129 10.86 -10.39 10.54
N GLN A 130 11.75 -9.96 11.43
CA GLN A 130 11.55 -10.11 12.87
C GLN A 130 10.32 -9.35 13.40
N ARG A 131 10.11 -8.12 12.92
CA ARG A 131 9.21 -7.16 13.59
C ARG A 131 7.88 -6.99 12.89
N ILE A 132 7.76 -7.35 11.63
CA ILE A 132 6.53 -7.19 10.86
C ILE A 132 6.04 -8.56 10.40
N PHE A 133 6.91 -9.42 9.87
CA PHE A 133 6.49 -10.66 9.21
C PHE A 133 6.33 -11.85 10.16
N ASP A 134 7.27 -12.08 11.08
CA ASP A 134 7.23 -13.17 12.07
C ASP A 134 5.95 -13.15 12.94
N PRO A 135 5.44 -11.99 13.42
CA PRO A 135 4.19 -11.94 14.19
C PRO A 135 2.95 -12.47 13.45
N PHE A 136 3.01 -12.63 12.12
CA PHE A 136 1.94 -13.19 11.29
C PHE A 136 2.34 -14.50 10.59
N GLY A 137 3.53 -15.04 10.89
CA GLY A 137 4.06 -16.24 10.25
C GLY A 137 4.36 -16.05 8.75
N ILE A 138 4.70 -14.84 8.33
CA ILE A 138 4.98 -14.50 6.93
C ILE A 138 6.43 -14.87 6.63
N ASN A 139 6.64 -15.93 5.85
CA ASN A 139 7.99 -16.41 5.48
C ASN A 139 8.32 -16.17 4.00
N SER A 140 7.45 -15.45 3.30
CA SER A 140 7.43 -15.35 1.85
C SER A 140 7.61 -13.92 1.34
N ALA A 141 8.49 -13.16 2.00
CA ALA A 141 8.85 -11.79 1.62
C ALA A 141 10.36 -11.67 1.43
N GLN A 142 10.78 -10.95 0.39
CA GLN A 142 12.19 -10.63 0.13
C GLN A 142 12.31 -9.28 -0.58
N PHE A 143 13.31 -8.48 -0.22
CA PHE A 143 13.68 -7.30 -0.99
C PHE A 143 14.30 -7.70 -2.33
N TYR A 144 14.26 -6.79 -3.31
CA TYR A 144 14.92 -7.00 -4.60
C TYR A 144 16.45 -7.04 -4.45
N PRO A 145 17.17 -7.91 -5.20
CA PRO A 145 16.65 -8.95 -6.08
C PRO A 145 16.13 -10.16 -5.31
N VAL A 146 15.05 -10.78 -5.81
CA VAL A 146 14.50 -12.01 -5.25
C VAL A 146 15.40 -13.18 -5.63
N THR A 147 16.00 -13.85 -4.64
CA THR A 147 16.96 -14.96 -4.86
C THR A 147 16.46 -16.30 -4.34
N ARG A 148 15.35 -16.31 -3.59
CA ARG A 148 14.77 -17.52 -3.01
C ARG A 148 13.85 -18.23 -4.00
N GLU A 149 14.14 -19.51 -4.26
CA GLU A 149 13.31 -20.38 -5.12
C GLU A 149 12.02 -20.84 -4.43
N ASP A 150 11.99 -20.86 -3.10
CA ASP A 150 10.90 -21.35 -2.27
C ASP A 150 9.83 -20.31 -1.96
N LEU A 151 9.98 -19.07 -2.45
CA LEU A 151 9.01 -18.00 -2.24
C LEU A 151 7.69 -18.34 -2.94
N ARG A 152 6.81 -18.98 -2.18
CA ARG A 152 5.38 -19.06 -2.46
C ARG A 152 4.71 -18.16 -1.44
N ALA A 153 4.20 -17.02 -1.90
CA ALA A 153 3.56 -16.07 -1.01
C ALA A 153 2.21 -16.61 -0.53
N ARG A 154 1.67 -16.03 0.53
CA ARG A 154 0.25 -15.75 0.61
C ARG A 154 0.11 -14.24 0.48
N LEU A 155 -1.03 -13.71 0.05
CA LEU A 155 -1.25 -12.25 0.09
C LEU A 155 -1.30 -11.75 1.53
N ASP A 156 -0.12 -11.62 2.13
CA ASP A 156 0.04 -11.35 3.56
C ASP A 156 -0.02 -9.86 3.88
N TYR A 157 0.01 -9.00 2.86
CA TYR A 157 -0.08 -7.55 3.02
C TYR A 157 -1.39 -7.13 3.72
N VAL A 158 -2.51 -7.80 3.42
CA VAL A 158 -3.80 -7.51 4.08
C VAL A 158 -3.77 -7.83 5.58
N LYS A 159 -2.94 -8.79 6.04
CA LYS A 159 -2.78 -9.08 7.48
C LYS A 159 -2.16 -7.89 8.21
N ILE A 160 -1.21 -7.21 7.57
CA ILE A 160 -0.54 -6.02 8.09
C ILE A 160 -1.53 -4.85 8.12
N LEU A 161 -2.29 -4.63 7.03
CA LEU A 161 -3.35 -3.62 6.98
C LEU A 161 -4.39 -3.85 8.08
N ARG A 162 -4.84 -5.11 8.26
CA ARG A 162 -5.82 -5.48 9.28
C ARG A 162 -5.29 -5.27 10.69
N SER A 163 -4.02 -5.58 10.97
CA SER A 163 -3.42 -5.33 12.30
C SER A 163 -3.37 -3.84 12.63
N VAL A 164 -3.05 -2.99 11.65
CA VAL A 164 -3.11 -1.53 11.80
C VAL A 164 -4.56 -1.06 11.97
N LEU A 165 -5.51 -1.61 11.21
CA LEU A 165 -6.95 -1.30 11.33
C LEU A 165 -7.49 -1.67 12.72
N ALA A 166 -7.25 -2.90 13.17
CA ALA A 166 -7.69 -3.43 14.45
C ALA A 166 -6.94 -2.82 15.64
N ASN A 167 -5.81 -2.15 15.37
CA ASN A 167 -4.93 -1.57 16.36
C ASN A 167 -4.54 -2.57 17.47
N ASP A 168 -4.20 -3.79 17.06
CA ASP A 168 -4.13 -4.98 17.91
C ASP A 168 -2.80 -5.15 18.68
N GLY A 169 -1.88 -4.20 18.54
CA GLY A 169 -0.59 -4.23 19.23
C GLY A 169 0.45 -5.16 18.58
N LYS A 170 0.14 -5.89 17.50
CA LYS A 170 1.08 -6.86 16.90
C LYS A 170 2.24 -6.20 16.17
N VAL A 171 1.96 -5.16 15.39
CA VAL A 171 2.99 -4.42 14.63
C VAL A 171 3.48 -3.18 15.34
N LEU A 172 2.64 -2.49 16.11
CA LEU A 172 2.99 -1.25 16.79
C LEU A 172 2.14 -1.11 18.04
N LYS A 173 2.63 -0.32 19.00
CA LYS A 173 1.81 0.05 20.16
C LYS A 173 0.61 0.89 19.70
N PRO A 174 -0.55 0.79 20.38
CA PRO A 174 -1.73 1.50 19.92
C PRO A 174 -1.60 3.01 19.78
N ALA A 175 -0.82 3.66 20.64
CA ALA A 175 -0.52 5.09 20.53
C ALA A 175 0.25 5.42 19.24
N SER A 176 1.20 4.58 18.82
CA SER A 176 1.95 4.76 17.57
C SER A 176 1.06 4.55 16.36
N VAL A 177 0.16 3.56 16.39
CA VAL A 177 -0.84 3.38 15.33
C VAL A 177 -1.76 4.59 15.24
N ASN A 178 -2.26 5.11 16.37
CA ASN A 178 -3.11 6.30 16.37
C ASN A 178 -2.42 7.51 15.74
N ASP A 179 -1.14 7.73 16.09
CA ASP A 179 -0.33 8.81 15.54
C ASP A 179 -0.17 8.71 14.02
N MET A 180 -0.15 7.50 13.42
CA MET A 180 -0.08 7.34 11.96
C MET A 180 -1.24 8.01 11.22
N PHE A 181 -2.41 8.13 11.86
CA PHE A 181 -3.64 8.69 11.27
C PHE A 181 -3.86 10.16 11.65
N GLU A 182 -2.81 10.84 12.12
CA GLU A 182 -2.82 12.29 12.35
C GLU A 182 -2.23 13.07 11.17
N HIS A 183 -2.51 14.36 11.15
CA HIS A 183 -1.89 15.31 10.25
C HIS A 183 -0.44 15.60 10.66
N HIS A 184 0.54 15.28 9.80
CA HIS A 184 1.97 15.42 10.10
C HIS A 184 2.71 16.46 9.24
N LEU A 185 1.99 17.26 8.45
CA LEU A 185 2.61 18.33 7.66
C LEU A 185 2.61 19.64 8.47
N SER A 186 3.67 20.43 8.35
CA SER A 186 3.65 21.83 8.81
C SER A 186 2.64 22.64 8.00
N HIS A 187 2.41 23.89 8.40
CA HIS A 187 1.56 24.80 7.63
C HIS A 187 2.09 24.99 6.19
N GLU A 188 3.39 25.22 6.06
CA GLU A 188 4.11 25.43 4.81
C GLU A 188 4.09 24.16 3.94
N ALA A 189 4.40 23.00 4.53
CA ALA A 189 4.37 21.73 3.82
C ALA A 189 2.95 21.34 3.39
N THR A 190 1.92 21.75 4.15
CA THR A 190 0.52 21.55 3.77
C THR A 190 0.17 22.35 2.52
N ALA A 191 0.64 23.59 2.41
CA ALA A 191 0.46 24.40 1.21
C ALA A 191 1.17 23.76 0.00
N GLY A 192 2.41 23.30 0.19
CA GLY A 192 3.16 22.56 -0.84
C GLY A 192 2.45 21.28 -1.30
N HIS A 193 1.93 20.49 -0.36
CA HIS A 193 1.16 19.27 -0.66
C HIS A 193 -0.09 19.57 -1.50
N LYS A 194 -0.87 20.58 -1.11
CA LYS A 194 -2.04 21.03 -1.88
C LYS A 194 -1.67 21.49 -3.29
N ALA A 195 -0.56 22.22 -3.43
CA ALA A 195 -0.08 22.65 -4.75
C ALA A 195 0.31 21.46 -5.64
N VAL A 196 0.95 20.42 -5.09
CA VAL A 196 1.27 19.20 -5.84
C VAL A 196 0.00 18.45 -6.24
N LEU A 197 -0.99 18.35 -5.36
CA LEU A 197 -2.29 17.73 -5.68
C LEU A 197 -3.08 18.50 -6.75
N ALA A 198 -2.92 19.82 -6.84
CA ALA A 198 -3.53 20.63 -7.89
C ALA A 198 -2.75 20.62 -9.22
N SER A 199 -1.54 20.06 -9.23
CA SER A 199 -0.69 19.99 -10.43
C SER A 199 -1.15 18.90 -11.41
N PRO A 200 -0.61 18.85 -12.65
CA PRO A 200 -0.85 17.75 -13.57
C PRO A 200 -0.47 16.36 -13.03
N MET A 201 0.43 16.30 -12.03
CA MET A 201 0.80 15.06 -11.34
C MET A 201 -0.16 14.70 -10.20
N GLY A 202 -1.11 15.57 -9.87
CA GLY A 202 -2.05 15.42 -8.77
C GLY A 202 -2.87 14.13 -8.83
N ALA A 203 -3.25 13.69 -10.02
CA ALA A 203 -3.99 12.44 -10.22
C ALA A 203 -3.25 11.18 -9.73
N PHE A 204 -1.91 11.22 -9.65
CA PHE A 204 -1.13 10.12 -9.07
C PHE A 204 -1.11 10.18 -7.55
N PHE A 205 -1.09 11.38 -6.97
CA PHE A 205 -0.90 11.61 -5.54
C PHE A 205 -2.21 11.72 -4.76
N SER A 206 -3.34 12.01 -5.44
CA SER A 206 -4.67 12.01 -4.83
C SER A 206 -5.18 10.61 -4.52
N MET A 207 -4.49 9.57 -5.02
CA MET A 207 -4.89 8.17 -4.82
C MET A 207 -6.33 7.87 -5.25
N GLY A 208 -6.87 8.65 -6.18
CA GLY A 208 -8.25 8.52 -6.65
C GLY A 208 -9.29 9.20 -5.77
N VAL A 209 -8.89 9.90 -4.71
CA VAL A 209 -9.77 10.78 -3.96
C VAL A 209 -10.08 12.01 -4.82
N GLU A 210 -11.33 12.46 -4.75
CA GLU A 210 -11.81 13.64 -5.49
C GLU A 210 -11.02 14.90 -5.10
N PRO A 211 -10.70 15.80 -6.04
CA PRO A 211 -9.93 17.02 -5.75
C PRO A 211 -10.58 17.96 -4.72
N SER A 212 -11.92 17.88 -4.55
CA SER A 212 -12.66 18.67 -3.57
C SER A 212 -12.50 18.18 -2.14
N THR A 213 -12.16 16.91 -1.94
CA THR A 213 -12.02 16.31 -0.61
C THR A 213 -10.80 16.88 0.10
N LYS A 214 -10.99 17.33 1.35
CA LYS A 214 -9.88 17.75 2.20
C LYS A 214 -9.00 16.55 2.54
N VAL A 215 -7.73 16.66 2.19
CA VAL A 215 -6.72 15.63 2.44
C VAL A 215 -5.46 16.22 3.03
N SER A 216 -4.69 15.36 3.69
CA SER A 216 -3.34 15.60 4.14
C SER A 216 -2.47 14.35 3.97
N HIS A 217 -1.37 14.25 4.71
CA HIS A 217 -0.47 13.14 4.71
C HIS A 217 -0.19 12.69 6.15
N GLY A 218 -0.51 11.43 6.44
CA GLY A 218 -0.20 10.78 7.71
C GLY A 218 1.16 10.05 7.66
N LEU A 219 1.47 9.26 8.68
CA LEU A 219 2.66 8.41 8.68
C LEU A 219 2.36 7.11 7.92
N GLY A 220 2.37 7.19 6.59
CA GLY A 220 2.21 6.02 5.73
C GLY A 220 1.61 6.31 4.36
N GLY A 221 0.86 7.39 4.22
CA GLY A 221 0.24 7.78 2.95
C GLY A 221 -0.68 9.00 3.07
N LEU A 222 -1.47 9.21 2.02
CA LEU A 222 -2.51 10.23 1.95
C LEU A 222 -3.56 9.95 3.04
N LEU A 223 -4.04 11.00 3.69
CA LEU A 223 -4.99 10.94 4.80
C LEU A 223 -6.21 11.81 4.49
N THR A 224 -7.42 11.25 4.51
CA THR A 224 -8.66 12.05 4.40
C THR A 224 -8.89 12.87 5.68
N LEU A 225 -9.35 14.11 5.55
CA LEU A 225 -9.67 15.01 6.66
C LEU A 225 -11.16 15.29 6.81
N GLU A 226 -12.00 14.65 6.00
CA GLU A 226 -13.45 14.67 6.09
C GLU A 226 -14.03 13.35 5.56
N ASP A 227 -15.29 13.10 5.88
CA ASP A 227 -16.02 11.96 5.33
C ASP A 227 -16.32 12.16 3.85
N VAL A 228 -16.28 11.06 3.10
CA VAL A 228 -16.84 10.96 1.76
C VAL A 228 -18.02 9.99 1.82
N ASP A 229 -19.23 10.51 1.55
CA ASP A 229 -20.46 9.75 1.67
C ASP A 229 -20.42 8.43 0.89
N GLY A 230 -20.73 7.33 1.58
CA GLY A 230 -20.74 5.98 1.00
C GLY A 230 -19.36 5.39 0.70
N TRP A 231 -18.27 6.10 1.04
CA TRP A 231 -16.91 5.68 0.73
C TRP A 231 -15.97 5.91 1.93
N TYR A 232 -14.80 6.51 1.72
CA TYR A 232 -13.80 6.75 2.77
C TYR A 232 -14.32 7.63 3.88
N GLY A 233 -14.21 7.15 5.12
CA GLY A 233 -14.43 7.97 6.30
C GLY A 233 -13.28 8.95 6.53
N GLU A 234 -13.51 9.94 7.39
CA GLU A 234 -12.46 10.80 7.92
C GLU A 234 -11.31 9.96 8.50
N ARG A 235 -10.07 10.39 8.24
CA ARG A 235 -8.84 9.71 8.65
C ARG A 235 -8.67 8.32 8.02
N THR A 236 -9.17 8.13 6.82
CA THR A 236 -8.76 7.00 5.98
C THR A 236 -7.36 7.25 5.45
N MET A 237 -6.45 6.31 5.69
CA MET A 237 -5.10 6.37 5.13
C MET A 237 -5.02 5.49 3.87
N THR A 238 -4.47 6.02 2.79
CA THR A 238 -4.40 5.33 1.49
C THR A 238 -3.11 5.64 0.74
N TRP A 239 -2.58 4.64 0.03
CA TRP A 239 -1.45 4.79 -0.88
C TRP A 239 -1.43 3.66 -1.91
N GLY A 240 -0.35 3.54 -2.67
CA GLY A 240 -0.23 2.54 -3.71
C GLY A 240 1.19 2.12 -4.06
N GLY A 241 1.27 1.23 -5.05
CA GLY A 241 2.49 0.69 -5.62
C GLY A 241 2.47 0.84 -7.13
N GLY A 242 3.38 1.66 -7.66
CA GLY A 242 3.42 1.96 -9.09
C GLY A 242 2.06 2.47 -9.60
N LEU A 243 1.67 2.04 -10.80
CA LEU A 243 0.39 2.41 -11.37
C LEU A 243 -0.72 1.39 -11.09
N THR A 244 -0.39 0.20 -10.58
CA THR A 244 -1.29 -0.96 -10.60
C THR A 244 -1.76 -1.44 -9.24
N LEU A 245 -1.13 -0.99 -8.14
CA LEU A 245 -1.51 -1.39 -6.78
C LEU A 245 -2.02 -0.20 -5.98
N THR A 246 -3.11 -0.39 -5.24
CA THR A 246 -3.62 0.57 -4.25
C THR A 246 -4.02 -0.17 -2.97
N TRP A 247 -3.87 0.48 -1.82
CA TRP A 247 -4.36 -0.01 -0.54
C TRP A 247 -4.96 1.12 0.28
N PHE A 248 -5.86 0.79 1.21
CA PHE A 248 -6.43 1.75 2.16
C PHE A 248 -6.70 1.09 3.53
N ILE A 249 -6.74 1.93 4.56
CA ILE A 249 -7.17 1.59 5.92
C ILE A 249 -8.13 2.66 6.39
N ASP A 250 -9.41 2.30 6.51
CA ASP A 250 -10.49 3.16 6.97
C ASP A 250 -10.97 2.68 8.35
N ARG A 251 -10.42 3.31 9.40
CA ARG A 251 -10.76 2.96 10.78
C ARG A 251 -12.19 3.34 11.16
N LYS A 252 -12.72 4.41 10.56
CA LYS A 252 -14.06 4.92 10.89
C LYS A 252 -15.14 3.96 10.40
N ASN A 253 -14.97 3.42 9.20
CA ASN A 253 -15.89 2.45 8.61
C ASN A 253 -15.49 0.99 8.89
N GLY A 254 -14.38 0.76 9.59
CA GLY A 254 -13.92 -0.56 9.99
C GLY A 254 -13.50 -1.44 8.81
N LEU A 255 -12.91 -0.88 7.76
CA LEU A 255 -12.59 -1.61 6.53
C LEU A 255 -11.16 -1.31 6.07
N CYS A 256 -10.44 -2.33 5.62
CA CYS A 256 -9.17 -2.16 4.91
C CYS A 256 -9.10 -3.07 3.70
N GLY A 257 -8.22 -2.74 2.75
CA GLY A 257 -8.02 -3.59 1.59
C GLY A 257 -6.84 -3.20 0.73
N VAL A 258 -6.45 -4.14 -0.13
CA VAL A 258 -5.42 -4.01 -1.16
C VAL A 258 -5.94 -4.60 -2.46
N GLY A 259 -5.76 -3.85 -3.55
CA GLY A 259 -6.05 -4.30 -4.91
C GLY A 259 -4.83 -4.14 -5.78
N ALA A 260 -4.41 -5.21 -6.45
CA ALA A 260 -3.20 -5.27 -7.27
C ALA A 260 -3.53 -5.80 -8.67
N VAL A 261 -3.52 -4.91 -9.66
CA VAL A 261 -3.70 -5.22 -11.08
C VAL A 261 -2.40 -5.84 -11.63
N GLN A 262 -2.50 -7.00 -12.26
CA GLN A 262 -1.38 -7.63 -12.96
C GLN A 262 -1.38 -7.17 -14.42
N GLY A 263 -0.75 -6.03 -14.66
CA GLY A 263 -0.68 -5.41 -15.98
C GLY A 263 0.05 -6.25 -17.02
N THR A 264 -0.18 -5.94 -18.30
CA THR A 264 0.69 -6.43 -19.39
C THR A 264 1.92 -5.53 -19.53
N ILE A 265 2.92 -5.95 -20.33
CA ILE A 265 4.13 -5.15 -20.60
C ILE A 265 3.77 -3.77 -21.17
N ARG A 266 2.74 -3.69 -22.01
CA ARG A 266 2.19 -2.43 -22.54
C ARG A 266 1.07 -1.96 -21.62
N LEU A 267 1.43 -1.58 -20.41
CA LEU A 267 0.48 -1.17 -19.39
C LEU A 267 -0.36 0.02 -19.89
N ASP A 268 -1.67 -0.18 -19.92
CA ASP A 268 -2.64 0.89 -20.13
C ASP A 268 -2.92 1.58 -18.80
N GLY A 269 -2.27 2.73 -18.58
CA GLY A 269 -2.36 3.47 -17.32
C GLY A 269 -3.77 3.95 -16.98
N LYS A 270 -4.60 4.21 -18.00
CA LYS A 270 -6.00 4.62 -17.82
C LYS A 270 -6.83 3.44 -17.31
N VAL A 271 -6.71 2.28 -17.96
CA VAL A 271 -7.39 1.05 -17.51
C VAL A 271 -6.97 0.68 -16.09
N ALA A 272 -5.67 0.76 -15.77
CA ALA A 272 -5.19 0.49 -14.42
C ALA A 272 -5.75 1.48 -13.38
N ALA A 273 -5.91 2.76 -13.73
CA ALA A 273 -6.52 3.76 -12.86
C ALA A 273 -8.02 3.48 -12.63
N GLU A 274 -8.75 3.16 -13.69
CA GLU A 274 -10.18 2.81 -13.64
C GLU A 274 -10.41 1.56 -12.79
N LEU A 275 -9.66 0.48 -13.01
CA LEU A 275 -9.79 -0.76 -12.23
C LEU A 275 -9.47 -0.56 -10.75
N LYS A 276 -8.49 0.31 -10.42
CA LYS A 276 -8.24 0.70 -9.03
C LYS A 276 -9.43 1.44 -8.42
N GLN A 277 -10.11 2.31 -9.18
CA GLN A 277 -11.35 2.95 -8.71
C GLN A 277 -12.48 1.94 -8.53
N THR A 278 -12.68 1.04 -9.49
CA THR A 278 -13.67 -0.04 -9.37
C THR A 278 -13.45 -0.82 -8.07
N PHE A 279 -12.21 -1.25 -7.79
CA PHE A 279 -11.88 -1.89 -6.52
C PHE A 279 -12.22 -1.01 -5.31
N ARG A 280 -11.77 0.25 -5.30
CA ARG A 280 -11.92 1.15 -4.15
C ARG A 280 -13.38 1.46 -3.80
N HIS A 281 -14.28 1.51 -4.78
CA HIS A 281 -15.70 1.78 -4.54
C HIS A 281 -16.53 0.51 -4.37
N ASP A 282 -16.33 -0.50 -5.22
CA ASP A 282 -17.16 -1.71 -5.17
C ASP A 282 -16.95 -2.48 -3.87
N ILE A 283 -15.75 -2.44 -3.28
CA ILE A 283 -15.54 -3.11 -1.98
C ILE A 283 -16.37 -2.51 -0.84
N TYR A 284 -16.65 -1.20 -0.88
CA TYR A 284 -17.55 -0.56 0.07
C TYR A 284 -19.00 -0.98 -0.16
N ARG A 285 -19.42 -1.13 -1.42
CA ARG A 285 -20.76 -1.68 -1.76
C ARG A 285 -20.91 -3.11 -1.25
N LYS A 286 -19.92 -3.98 -1.49
CA LYS A 286 -19.92 -5.36 -1.00
C LYS A 286 -19.94 -5.43 0.53
N HIS A 287 -19.17 -4.58 1.21
CA HIS A 287 -19.18 -4.48 2.67
C HIS A 287 -20.53 -3.98 3.21
N ALA A 288 -21.16 -3.00 2.54
CA ALA A 288 -22.49 -2.50 2.91
C ALA A 288 -23.58 -3.57 2.73
N SER A 289 -23.56 -4.32 1.61
CA SER A 289 -24.48 -5.46 1.38
C SER A 289 -24.34 -6.50 2.48
N TRP A 290 -23.12 -6.94 2.75
CA TRP A 290 -22.84 -7.89 3.83
C TRP A 290 -23.37 -7.40 5.18
N LYS A 291 -23.11 -6.14 5.56
CA LYS A 291 -23.64 -5.56 6.82
C LYS A 291 -25.17 -5.57 6.88
N SER A 292 -25.86 -5.40 5.76
CA SER A 292 -27.33 -5.44 5.71
C SER A 292 -27.88 -6.85 5.89
N GLU A 293 -27.15 -7.87 5.42
CA GLU A 293 -27.51 -9.29 5.56
C GLU A 293 -27.27 -9.83 6.98
N GLN A 294 -26.44 -9.16 7.78
CA GLN A 294 -26.21 -9.51 9.20
C GLN A 294 -27.24 -8.90 10.17
N ARG A 295 -28.14 -8.02 9.69
CA ARG A 295 -29.19 -7.37 10.50
C ARG A 295 -30.47 -8.18 10.48
#